data_AF-G1X3E7-F1
#
_entry.id   AF-G1X3E7-F1
#
_cell.length_a   1.000
_cell.length_b   1.000
_cell.length_c   1.000
_cell.angle_alpha   90.00
_cell.angle_beta   90.00
_cell.angle_gamma   90.00
#
_symmetry.space_group_name_H-M   'P 1'
#
loop_
_entity.id
_entity.type
_entity.pdbx_description
1 polymer ?
#
loop_
_entity_poly.entity_id
_entity_poly.type
_entity_poly.pdbx_seq_one_letter_code
_entity_poly.pdbx_strand_id
1 'polypeptide(L)'
;MRFTTFTLALGLAATALSSAIPQPAPEALAEAQPVSEALSDIAMDNTLDKRACVYNGCTCSSNVGSNWAVGVYCGKCFQVYTFGTGGKNTDAYQCGKGGSCCRYGARSSCSASNWGPCGDWNP
;
A
#
# COMPACT_ATOMS: atom_id res chain seq x y z
N MET A 1 -21.44 -38.74 -13.14
CA MET A 1 -21.62 -38.13 -11.81
C MET A 1 -21.79 -39.26 -10.80
N ARG A 2 -20.82 -39.48 -9.92
CA ARG A 2 -20.89 -40.46 -8.83
C ARG A 2 -20.82 -39.65 -7.52
N PHE A 3 -21.92 -39.61 -6.78
CA PHE A 3 -22.00 -38.96 -5.48
C PHE A 3 -21.64 -39.99 -4.42
N THR A 4 -20.43 -39.92 -3.89
CA THR A 4 -19.94 -40.79 -2.84
C THR A 4 -20.37 -40.21 -1.49
N THR A 5 -21.15 -40.98 -0.75
CA THR A 5 -21.71 -40.69 0.57
C THR A 5 -20.60 -40.46 1.60
N PHE A 6 -20.56 -39.27 2.22
CA PHE A 6 -19.69 -38.99 3.37
C PHE A 6 -20.43 -39.35 4.67
N THR A 7 -20.02 -40.44 5.31
CA THR A 7 -20.52 -40.88 6.61
C THR A 7 -19.86 -40.09 7.75
N LEU A 8 -20.71 -39.51 8.59
CA LEU A 8 -20.40 -38.82 9.83
C LEU A 8 -19.94 -39.83 10.90
N ALA A 9 -18.80 -39.61 11.55
CA ALA A 9 -18.41 -40.33 12.77
C ALA A 9 -18.01 -39.32 13.85
N LEU A 10 -18.91 -39.12 14.81
CA LEU A 10 -18.78 -38.29 16.00
C LEU A 10 -18.01 -39.10 17.07
N GLY A 11 -16.75 -38.74 17.33
CA GLY A 11 -15.93 -39.35 18.38
C GLY A 11 -15.68 -38.35 19.52
N LEU A 12 -16.44 -38.50 20.62
CA LEU A 12 -16.17 -37.84 21.90
C LEU A 12 -15.04 -38.58 22.61
N ALA A 13 -13.87 -37.94 22.73
CA ALA A 13 -12.80 -38.38 23.63
C ALA A 13 -12.53 -37.26 24.65
N ALA A 14 -13.03 -37.44 25.86
CA ALA A 14 -12.67 -36.63 27.02
C ALA A 14 -11.34 -37.15 27.57
N THR A 15 -10.31 -36.30 27.61
CA THR A 15 -9.07 -36.57 28.34
C THR A 15 -8.87 -35.50 29.42
N ALA A 16 -8.66 -36.01 30.63
CA ALA A 16 -8.59 -35.27 31.88
C ALA A 16 -7.38 -34.31 31.93
N LEU A 17 -7.62 -33.10 32.45
CA LEU A 17 -6.57 -32.13 32.79
C LEU A 17 -6.07 -32.43 34.20
N SER A 18 -4.80 -32.78 34.35
CA SER A 18 -4.11 -32.71 35.63
C SER A 18 -2.62 -32.45 35.43
N SER A 19 -2.20 -31.22 35.66
CA SER A 19 -0.84 -30.87 36.01
C SER A 19 -0.89 -29.72 37.02
N ALA A 20 -0.52 -30.03 38.26
CA ALA A 20 -0.36 -29.09 39.35
C ALA A 20 0.87 -28.22 39.08
N ILE A 21 0.68 -26.92 38.94
CA ILE A 21 1.76 -25.93 38.84
C ILE A 21 1.99 -25.38 40.26
N PRO A 22 3.24 -25.36 40.77
CA PRO A 22 3.57 -24.73 42.04
C PRO A 22 3.14 -23.27 42.08
N GLN A 23 2.39 -22.87 43.10
CA GLN A 23 1.99 -21.48 43.35
C GLN A 23 3.19 -20.67 43.86
N PRO A 24 3.59 -19.57 43.18
CA PRO A 24 4.47 -18.59 43.78
C PRO A 24 3.68 -17.76 44.82
N ALA A 25 4.34 -17.50 45.96
CA ALA A 25 3.81 -16.73 47.09
C ALA A 25 3.38 -15.30 46.68
N PRO A 26 2.41 -14.68 47.40
CA PRO A 26 1.95 -13.34 47.09
C PRO A 26 2.91 -12.32 47.73
N GLU A 27 3.90 -11.88 46.96
CA GLU A 27 4.74 -10.74 47.33
C GLU A 27 4.29 -9.51 46.53
N ALA A 28 3.69 -8.57 47.28
CA ALA A 28 3.70 -7.12 47.10
C ALA A 28 3.29 -6.54 45.72
N LEU A 29 2.05 -6.04 45.68
CA LEU A 29 1.61 -4.76 45.13
C LEU A 29 2.70 -3.95 44.39
N ALA A 30 2.91 -4.23 43.10
CA ALA A 30 3.66 -3.37 42.20
C ALA A 30 2.67 -2.44 41.48
N GLU A 31 2.77 -1.16 41.84
CA GLU A 31 2.05 0.00 41.34
C GLU A 31 1.95 0.02 39.81
N ALA A 32 0.73 0.11 39.28
CA ALA A 32 0.49 0.34 37.86
C ALA A 32 0.93 1.77 37.52
N GLN A 33 2.14 1.92 36.99
CA GLN A 33 2.59 3.21 36.46
C GLN A 33 1.83 3.53 35.16
N PRO A 34 1.32 4.75 34.99
CA PRO A 34 0.59 5.12 33.78
C PRO A 34 1.55 5.18 32.58
N VAL A 35 1.36 4.28 31.63
CA VAL A 35 2.06 4.22 30.32
C VAL A 35 1.64 5.36 29.37
N SER A 36 1.19 6.51 29.89
CA SER A 36 0.57 7.58 29.09
C SER A 36 1.54 8.57 28.44
N GLU A 37 2.85 8.51 28.72
CA GLU A 37 3.78 9.58 28.30
C GLU A 37 4.90 9.13 27.34
N ALA A 38 4.95 7.86 26.94
CA ALA A 38 5.95 7.38 25.97
C ALA A 38 5.49 7.36 24.50
N LEU A 39 4.23 7.73 24.22
CA LEU A 39 3.67 7.73 22.86
C LEU A 39 3.45 9.15 22.28
N SER A 40 3.80 10.19 23.03
CA SER A 40 3.72 11.59 22.56
C SER A 40 4.88 11.99 21.65
N ASP A 41 5.99 11.24 21.63
CA ASP A 41 7.20 11.62 20.90
C ASP A 41 7.31 10.99 19.50
N ILE A 42 6.36 10.13 19.11
CA ILE A 42 6.13 9.81 17.69
C ILE A 42 5.01 10.73 17.20
N ALA A 43 5.24 12.04 17.29
CA ALA A 43 4.60 12.96 16.38
C ALA A 43 5.12 12.59 14.98
N MET A 44 4.47 11.61 14.34
CA MET A 44 4.51 11.50 12.89
C MET A 44 4.01 12.85 12.41
N ASP A 45 4.94 13.71 12.01
CA ASP A 45 4.68 14.88 11.22
C ASP A 45 3.89 14.40 9.99
N ASN A 46 2.57 14.44 10.12
CA ASN A 46 1.63 13.99 9.09
C ASN A 46 1.57 15.03 7.95
N THR A 47 2.46 16.03 7.97
CA THR A 47 2.69 16.91 6.84
C THR A 47 3.45 16.14 5.78
N LEU A 48 2.74 15.28 5.06
CA LEU A 48 3.26 14.70 3.83
C LEU A 48 3.49 15.87 2.87
N ASP A 49 4.75 16.32 2.81
CA ASP A 49 5.15 17.48 2.02
C ASP A 49 4.59 17.34 0.61
N LYS A 50 3.73 18.28 0.22
CA LYS A 50 3.04 18.21 -1.07
C LYS A 50 4.11 18.38 -2.14
N ARG A 51 4.58 17.27 -2.73
CA ARG A 51 5.53 17.33 -3.83
C ARG A 51 4.97 18.24 -4.92
N ALA A 52 5.67 19.35 -5.16
CA ALA A 52 5.29 20.27 -6.22
C ALA A 52 5.38 19.54 -7.56
N CYS A 53 4.26 19.52 -8.27
CA CYS A 53 4.21 18.97 -9.62
C CYS A 53 4.77 20.02 -10.57
N VAL A 54 5.94 19.78 -11.15
CA VAL A 54 6.65 20.77 -11.97
C VAL A 54 6.37 20.49 -13.45
N TYR A 55 5.82 21.46 -14.16
CA TYR A 55 5.68 21.37 -15.61
C TYR A 55 7.06 21.25 -16.26
N ASN A 56 7.25 20.18 -17.03
CA ASN A 56 8.55 19.85 -17.62
C ASN A 56 8.46 19.49 -19.11
N GLY A 57 7.31 19.78 -19.74
CA GLY A 57 7.04 19.47 -21.15
C GLY A 57 6.61 18.02 -21.40
N CYS A 58 6.23 17.28 -20.36
CA CYS A 58 5.63 15.97 -20.55
C CYS A 58 4.25 16.09 -21.23
N THR A 59 3.79 15.02 -21.87
CA THR A 59 2.42 14.89 -22.37
C THR A 59 1.85 13.52 -22.02
N CYS A 60 0.54 13.49 -21.79
CA CYS A 60 -0.21 12.26 -21.56
C CYS A 60 -1.19 11.99 -22.68
N SER A 61 -1.60 10.72 -22.82
CA SER A 61 -2.57 10.30 -23.83
C SER A 61 -3.91 11.01 -23.62
N SER A 62 -4.39 11.65 -24.68
CA SER A 62 -5.74 12.23 -24.76
C SER A 62 -6.79 11.23 -25.28
N ASN A 63 -6.36 10.08 -25.78
CA ASN A 63 -7.18 9.08 -26.48
C ASN A 63 -7.57 7.88 -25.62
N VAL A 64 -6.93 7.68 -24.47
CA VAL A 64 -7.44 6.77 -23.45
C VAL A 64 -8.65 7.46 -22.82
N GLY A 65 -9.83 6.84 -22.85
CA GLY A 65 -11.10 7.48 -22.49
C GLY A 65 -11.00 8.39 -21.27
N SER A 66 -11.77 9.47 -21.25
CA SER A 66 -11.66 10.65 -20.36
C SER A 66 -11.42 10.43 -18.86
N ASN A 67 -11.62 9.22 -18.34
CA ASN A 67 -11.31 8.80 -16.96
C ASN A 67 -9.87 8.28 -16.76
N TRP A 68 -9.23 7.74 -17.80
CA TRP A 68 -7.90 7.10 -17.74
C TRP A 68 -6.73 8.06 -18.01
N ALA A 69 -7.03 9.26 -18.50
CA ALA A 69 -6.02 10.28 -18.78
C ALA A 69 -5.71 11.13 -17.54
N VAL A 70 -6.48 11.01 -16.45
CA VAL A 70 -6.31 11.84 -15.25
C VAL A 70 -5.85 10.97 -14.10
N GLY A 71 -4.65 11.23 -13.60
CA GLY A 71 -4.06 10.43 -12.53
C GLY A 71 -2.56 10.55 -12.45
N VAL A 72 -1.97 9.84 -11.49
CA VAL A 72 -0.51 9.75 -11.36
C VAL A 72 -0.04 8.48 -12.04
N TYR A 73 0.92 8.62 -12.95
CA TYR A 73 1.47 7.51 -13.72
C TYR A 73 3.00 7.55 -13.70
N CYS A 74 3.64 6.39 -13.65
CA CYS A 74 5.06 6.31 -13.95
C CYS A 74 5.30 6.58 -15.44
N GLY A 75 6.47 7.13 -15.81
CA GLY A 75 6.79 7.38 -17.22
C GLY A 75 6.76 6.12 -18.09
N LYS A 76 6.97 4.94 -17.52
CA LYS A 76 6.95 3.69 -18.29
C LYS A 76 5.52 3.27 -18.66
N CYS A 77 4.51 3.85 -18.02
CA CYS A 77 3.12 3.55 -18.28
C CYS A 77 2.65 4.18 -19.60
N PHE A 78 1.75 3.48 -20.29
CA PHE A 78 1.24 3.90 -21.60
C PHE A 78 0.53 5.27 -21.58
N GLN A 79 0.03 5.70 -20.43
CA GLN A 79 -0.64 6.98 -20.27
C GLN A 79 0.32 8.17 -20.47
N VAL A 80 1.61 8.02 -20.20
CA VAL A 80 2.62 9.07 -20.39
C VAL A 80 3.27 8.89 -21.76
N TYR A 81 3.01 9.83 -22.67
CA TYR A 81 3.46 9.75 -24.05
C TYR A 81 4.85 10.39 -24.24
N THR A 82 5.08 11.53 -23.58
CA THR A 82 6.41 12.16 -23.54
C THR A 82 6.80 12.48 -22.10
N PHE A 83 8.10 12.41 -21.82
CA PHE A 83 8.64 12.56 -20.46
C PHE A 83 9.20 13.97 -20.21
N GLY A 84 9.25 14.82 -21.24
CA GLY A 84 9.94 16.10 -21.17
C GLY A 84 11.39 15.92 -20.71
N THR A 85 11.82 16.74 -19.74
CA THR A 85 13.13 16.61 -19.07
C THR A 85 13.18 15.54 -17.97
N GLY A 86 12.15 14.71 -17.83
CA GLY A 86 12.06 13.64 -16.83
C GLY A 86 12.45 12.26 -17.35
N GLY A 87 12.53 11.31 -16.43
CA GLY A 87 12.87 9.92 -16.72
C GLY A 87 11.66 9.04 -17.03
N LYS A 88 11.80 8.16 -18.02
CA LYS A 88 10.79 7.14 -18.36
C LYS A 88 10.62 6.11 -17.23
N ASN A 89 11.71 5.58 -16.70
CA ASN A 89 11.65 4.46 -15.75
C ASN A 89 11.77 4.89 -14.29
N THR A 90 11.94 6.18 -14.01
CA THR A 90 12.25 6.66 -12.66
C THR A 90 11.21 7.61 -12.13
N ASP A 91 10.54 8.36 -13.00
CA ASP A 91 9.74 9.51 -12.57
C ASP A 91 8.24 9.24 -12.65
N ALA A 92 7.51 9.89 -11.74
CA ALA A 92 6.07 9.93 -11.74
C ALA A 92 5.56 11.27 -12.30
N TYR A 93 4.46 11.19 -13.05
CA TYR A 93 3.83 12.30 -13.75
C TYR A 93 2.35 12.37 -13.34
N GLN A 94 1.86 13.58 -13.08
CA GLN A 94 0.43 13.85 -12.97
C GLN A 94 -0.11 14.14 -14.36
N CYS A 95 -0.91 13.23 -14.91
CA CYS A 95 -1.69 13.50 -16.09
C CYS A 95 -2.99 14.22 -15.71
N GLY A 96 -3.34 15.23 -16.51
CA GLY A 96 -4.56 16.02 -16.40
C GLY A 96 -5.43 15.90 -17.65
N LYS A 97 -6.58 16.58 -17.64
CA LYS A 97 -7.47 16.62 -18.81
C LYS A 97 -6.75 17.23 -20.02
N GLY A 98 -7.09 16.73 -21.20
CA GLY A 98 -6.53 17.22 -22.48
C GLY A 98 -5.09 16.78 -22.76
N GLY A 99 -4.54 15.82 -22.01
CA GLY A 99 -3.18 15.31 -22.22
C GLY A 99 -2.07 16.19 -21.63
N SER A 100 -2.43 17.22 -20.87
CA SER A 100 -1.46 18.00 -20.09
C SER A 100 -0.88 17.16 -18.96
N CYS A 101 0.38 17.41 -18.58
CA CYS A 101 0.93 16.83 -17.36
C CYS A 101 2.04 17.65 -16.72
N CYS A 102 2.38 17.28 -15.49
CA CYS A 102 3.53 17.78 -14.76
C CYS A 102 4.25 16.62 -14.04
N ARG A 103 5.50 16.84 -13.65
CA ARG A 103 6.40 15.83 -13.09
C ARG A 103 6.50 15.99 -11.56
N TYR A 104 6.26 14.91 -10.82
CA TYR A 104 6.54 14.84 -9.38
C TYR A 104 8.00 14.46 -9.06
N GLY A 105 8.72 13.98 -10.07
CA GLY A 105 10.13 13.58 -10.00
C GLY A 105 10.29 12.09 -9.74
N ALA A 106 11.51 11.71 -9.37
CA ALA A 106 11.88 10.32 -9.16
C ALA A 106 11.06 9.68 -8.02
N ARG A 107 10.57 8.47 -8.28
CA ARG A 107 9.82 7.63 -7.35
C ARG A 107 10.29 6.18 -7.47
N SER A 108 10.66 5.58 -6.35
CA SER A 108 11.16 4.20 -6.30
C SER A 108 10.20 3.17 -6.90
N SER A 109 8.88 3.39 -6.75
CA SER A 109 7.86 2.50 -7.32
C SER A 109 7.86 2.45 -8.86
N CYS A 110 8.32 3.52 -9.51
CA CYS A 110 8.48 3.56 -10.96
C CYS A 110 9.68 2.76 -11.45
N SER A 111 10.74 2.70 -10.63
CA SER A 111 11.95 1.92 -10.89
C SER A 111 11.84 0.45 -10.44
N ALA A 112 10.82 0.11 -9.66
CA ALA A 112 10.59 -1.25 -9.19
C ALA A 112 10.06 -2.15 -10.32
N SER A 113 10.14 -3.47 -10.15
CA SER A 113 9.69 -4.47 -11.15
C SER A 113 8.21 -4.33 -11.55
N ASN A 114 7.37 -3.77 -10.67
CA ASN A 114 5.94 -3.58 -10.92
C ASN A 114 5.61 -2.27 -11.65
N TRP A 115 6.60 -1.37 -11.84
CA TRP A 115 6.52 -0.10 -12.59
C TRP A 115 5.30 0.80 -12.27
N GLY A 116 4.74 0.67 -11.07
CA GLY A 116 3.47 1.28 -10.70
C GLY A 116 3.61 2.65 -10.03
N PRO A 117 2.58 3.52 -10.15
CA PRO A 117 1.24 3.25 -10.67
C PRO A 117 1.12 3.41 -12.19
N CYS A 118 0.41 2.48 -12.85
CA CYS A 118 0.00 2.59 -14.27
C CYS A 118 -1.53 2.58 -14.48
N GLY A 119 -2.32 2.53 -13.40
CA GLY A 119 -3.77 2.30 -13.45
C GLY A 119 -4.14 0.87 -13.85
N ASP A 120 -5.43 0.55 -13.81
CA ASP A 120 -5.99 -0.73 -14.23
C ASP A 120 -6.04 -0.83 -15.75
N TRP A 121 -4.89 -1.04 -16.38
CA TRP A 121 -4.84 -1.31 -17.82
C TRP A 121 -5.11 -2.81 -18.06
N ASN A 122 -6.29 -3.12 -18.58
CA ASN A 122 -6.63 -4.43 -19.15
C ASN A 122 -6.53 -4.31 -20.69
N PRO A 123 -5.57 -4.99 -21.35
CA PRO A 123 -5.40 -4.92 -22.81
C PRO A 123 -6.64 -5.29 -23.60
#